data_AF-X1V0L4-F1
#
_entry.id   AF-X1V0L4-F1
#
_cell.length_a   1.000
_cell.length_b   1.000
_cell.length_c   1.000
_cell.angle_alpha   90.00
_cell.angle_beta   90.00
_cell.angle_gamma   90.00
#
_symmetry.space_group_name_H-M   'P 1'
#
loop_
_entity.id
_entity.type
_entity.pdbx_description
1 polymer ?
#
loop_
_entity_poly.entity_id
_entity_poly.type
_entity_poly.pdbx_seq_one_letter_code
_entity_poly.pdbx_strand_id
1 'polypeptide(L)'
;MTKYHMKKKKREIANKNTIIEILKNGKFATISMCRDSEPYIVTLSYGFDLKGNSLYFHSAKEGLKVDFLRENPNVCGTIVDDLGYIMNDCSHKYRSIVFW
;
A
#
# COMPACT_ATOMS: atom_id res chain seq x y z
N MET A 1 -4.56 -17.26 -11.53
CA MET A 1 -3.29 -16.51 -11.32
C MET A 1 -2.44 -17.25 -10.32
N THR A 2 -1.17 -17.52 -10.63
CA THR A 2 -0.23 -18.13 -9.67
C THR A 2 -0.04 -17.18 -8.49
N LYS A 3 -0.33 -17.63 -7.28
CA LYS A 3 -0.19 -16.81 -6.08
C LYS A 3 1.30 -16.67 -5.76
N TYR A 4 1.89 -15.53 -6.11
CA TYR A 4 3.28 -15.22 -5.75
C TYR A 4 3.36 -15.08 -4.23
N HIS A 5 4.22 -15.87 -3.60
CA HIS A 5 4.43 -15.85 -2.15
C HIS A 5 5.74 -15.14 -1.81
N MET A 6 5.85 -14.63 -0.59
CA MET A 6 7.04 -13.93 -0.13
C MET A 6 8.26 -14.88 -0.17
N LYS A 7 9.22 -14.62 -1.06
CA LYS A 7 10.43 -15.46 -1.19
C LYS A 7 11.27 -15.44 0.09
N LYS A 8 11.33 -14.30 0.78
CA LYS A 8 12.02 -14.17 2.08
C LYS A 8 11.03 -14.36 3.23
N LYS A 9 10.61 -15.62 3.49
CA LYS A 9 9.65 -15.97 4.56
C LYS A 9 9.98 -15.37 5.93
N LYS A 10 11.27 -15.23 6.28
CA LYS A 10 11.72 -14.59 7.53
C LYS A 10 11.30 -13.12 7.70
N ARG A 11 10.89 -12.44 6.62
CA ARG A 11 10.42 -11.05 6.61
C ARG A 11 8.90 -10.95 6.45
N GLU A 12 8.20 -12.08 6.32
CA GLU A 12 6.76 -12.09 6.19
C GLU A 12 6.09 -11.79 7.53
N ILE A 13 5.17 -10.84 7.53
CA ILE A 13 4.36 -10.52 8.71
C ILE A 13 3.09 -11.36 8.63
N ALA A 14 3.08 -12.52 9.28
CA ALA A 14 1.92 -13.42 9.30
C ALA A 14 0.88 -13.07 10.39
N ASN A 15 1.28 -12.29 11.39
CA ASN A 15 0.41 -11.91 12.50
C ASN A 15 -0.60 -10.83 12.05
N LYS A 16 -1.90 -11.18 12.04
CA LYS A 16 -2.99 -10.28 11.64
C LYS A 16 -3.07 -9.02 12.48
N ASN A 17 -2.79 -9.08 13.78
CA ASN A 17 -2.84 -7.91 14.65
C ASN A 17 -1.73 -6.91 14.28
N THR A 18 -0.54 -7.39 13.92
CA THR A 18 0.54 -6.53 13.41
C THR A 18 0.19 -5.90 12.07
N ILE A 19 -0.47 -6.63 11.17
CA ILE A 19 -0.98 -6.07 9.91
C ILE A 19 -1.99 -4.96 10.18
N ILE A 20 -2.98 -5.22 11.05
CA ILE A 20 -4.00 -4.25 11.44
C ILE A 20 -3.37 -3.01 12.10
N GLU A 21 -2.37 -3.20 12.96
CA GLU A 21 -1.61 -2.11 13.58
C GLU A 21 -0.96 -1.20 12.54
N ILE A 22 -0.26 -1.77 11.55
CA ILE A 22 0.37 -1.00 10.46
C ILE A 22 -0.70 -0.26 9.64
N LEU A 23 -1.82 -0.92 9.30
CA LEU A 23 -2.91 -0.30 8.55
C LEU A 23 -3.55 0.86 9.33
N LYS A 24 -3.69 0.74 10.66
CA LYS A 24 -4.27 1.81 11.50
C LYS A 24 -3.32 2.98 11.71
N ASN A 25 -2.02 2.72 11.83
CA ASN A 25 -1.03 3.74 12.16
C ASN A 25 -0.42 4.42 10.93
N GLY A 26 -0.51 3.77 9.75
CA GLY A 26 -0.05 4.35 8.50
C GLY A 26 -0.83 5.61 8.15
N LYS A 27 -0.11 6.61 7.64
CA LYS A 27 -0.67 7.94 7.30
C LYS A 27 -0.98 8.06 5.81
N PHE A 28 -0.16 7.41 5.00
CA PHE A 28 -0.18 7.52 3.55
C PHE A 28 -0.07 6.13 2.94
N ALA A 29 -0.79 5.92 1.84
CA ALA A 29 -0.57 4.79 0.96
C ALA A 29 -0.13 5.33 -0.40
N THR A 30 0.79 4.61 -1.02
CA THR A 30 1.19 4.85 -2.41
C THR A 30 0.41 3.88 -3.28
N ILE A 31 -0.41 4.41 -4.19
CA ILE A 31 -1.28 3.64 -5.08
C ILE A 31 -0.72 3.71 -6.49
N SER A 32 -0.51 2.54 -7.08
CA SER A 32 -0.12 2.36 -8.47
C SER A 32 -1.33 1.94 -9.29
N MET A 33 -1.53 2.65 -10.40
CA MET A 33 -2.54 2.43 -11.41
C MET A 33 -1.84 2.18 -12.76
N CYS A 34 -2.54 1.55 -13.70
CA CYS A 34 -2.05 1.37 -15.05
C CYS A 34 -3.20 1.47 -16.04
N ARG A 35 -2.95 2.15 -17.14
CA ARG A 35 -3.82 2.23 -18.30
C ARG A 35 -2.99 1.89 -19.53
N ASP A 36 -3.38 0.84 -20.25
CA ASP A 36 -2.56 0.26 -21.33
C ASP A 36 -1.09 0.02 -20.90
N SER A 37 -0.17 0.85 -21.41
CA SER A 37 1.27 0.82 -21.10
C SER A 37 1.73 2.05 -20.31
N GLU A 38 0.80 2.86 -19.82
CA GLU A 38 1.06 4.06 -19.03
C GLU A 38 0.94 3.73 -17.53
N PRO A 39 2.05 3.61 -16.79
CA PRO A 39 2.00 3.49 -15.34
C PRO A 39 1.79 4.85 -14.69
N TYR A 40 0.99 4.90 -13.64
CA TYR A 40 0.77 6.11 -12.86
C TYR A 40 0.73 5.80 -11.36
N ILE A 41 1.42 6.62 -10.57
CA ILE A 41 1.54 6.42 -9.13
C ILE A 41 1.21 7.71 -8.37
N VAL A 42 0.45 7.57 -7.29
CA VAL A 42 0.08 8.68 -6.41
C VAL A 42 0.20 8.28 -4.95
N THR A 43 0.58 9.23 -4.11
CA THR A 43 0.58 9.05 -2.66
C THR A 43 -0.58 9.85 -2.06
N LEU A 44 -1.43 9.17 -1.30
CA LEU A 44 -2.64 9.74 -0.72
C LEU A 44 -2.72 9.38 0.76
N SER A 45 -3.26 10.30 1.57
CA SER A 45 -3.71 9.93 2.91
C SER A 45 -4.90 9.00 2.83
N TYR A 46 -5.06 8.15 3.84
CA TYR A 46 -6.13 7.17 3.86
C TYR A 46 -6.74 7.00 5.26
N GLY A 47 -7.94 6.46 5.30
CA GLY A 47 -8.55 5.88 6.50
C GLY A 47 -8.73 4.38 6.33
N PHE A 48 -8.46 3.60 7.38
CA PHE A 48 -8.68 2.16 7.38
C PHE A 48 -9.90 1.79 8.21
N ASP A 49 -10.87 1.12 7.59
CA ASP A 49 -12.00 0.49 8.29
C ASP A 49 -11.70 -0.98 8.57
N LEU A 50 -11.60 -1.31 9.86
CA LEU A 50 -11.35 -2.66 10.33
C LEU A 50 -12.54 -3.61 10.05
N LYS A 51 -13.78 -3.12 10.11
CA LYS A 51 -14.97 -3.98 9.92
C LYS A 51 -15.17 -4.33 8.45
N GLY A 52 -15.07 -3.35 7.57
CA GLY A 52 -15.14 -3.52 6.12
C GLY A 52 -13.84 -3.97 5.46
N ASN A 53 -12.74 -4.07 6.23
CA ASN A 53 -11.40 -4.41 5.74
C ASN A 53 -11.01 -3.60 4.48
N SER A 54 -11.23 -2.29 4.53
CA SER A 54 -11.16 -1.40 3.37
C SER A 54 -10.36 -0.14 3.67
N LEU A 55 -9.60 0.31 2.67
CA LEU A 55 -8.89 1.58 2.68
C LEU A 55 -9.72 2.63 1.93
N TYR A 56 -9.96 3.77 2.58
CA TYR A 56 -10.71 4.89 2.02
C TYR A 56 -9.77 6.05 1.73
N PHE A 57 -9.94 6.65 0.56
CA PHE A 57 -9.13 7.76 0.07
C PHE A 57 -10.04 8.93 -0.27
N HIS A 58 -9.65 10.14 0.15
CA HIS A 58 -10.33 11.34 -0.30
C HIS A 58 -9.85 11.76 -1.69
N SER A 59 -10.77 12.16 -2.56
CA SER A 59 -10.48 12.53 -3.93
C SER A 59 -11.53 13.47 -4.50
N ALA A 60 -11.11 14.38 -5.38
CA ALA A 60 -12.00 15.03 -6.34
C ALA A 60 -12.73 14.00 -7.23
N LYS A 61 -13.89 14.38 -7.77
CA LYS A 61 -14.70 13.52 -8.66
C LYS A 61 -14.14 13.38 -10.08
N GLU A 62 -13.12 14.16 -10.40
CA GLU A 62 -12.49 14.26 -11.72
C GLU A 62 -10.96 14.38 -11.59
N GLY A 63 -10.28 14.17 -12.71
CA GLY A 63 -8.82 14.27 -12.82
C GLY A 63 -8.15 12.93 -13.11
N LEU A 64 -6.85 13.00 -13.42
CA LEU A 64 -6.08 11.89 -14.02
C LEU A 64 -6.26 10.54 -13.29
N LYS A 65 -6.14 10.53 -11.96
CA LYS A 65 -6.31 9.28 -11.18
C LYS A 65 -7.71 8.68 -11.32
N VAL A 66 -8.74 9.51 -11.41
CA VAL A 66 -10.12 9.04 -11.56
C VAL A 66 -10.32 8.46 -12.95
N ASP A 67 -9.70 9.06 -13.97
CA ASP A 67 -9.76 8.54 -15.34
C ASP A 67 -9.05 7.19 -15.46
N PHE A 68 -7.87 7.05 -14.84
CA PHE A 68 -7.19 5.75 -14.72
C PHE A 68 -8.05 4.70 -14.02
N LEU A 69 -8.70 5.05 -12.89
CA LEU A 69 -9.55 4.13 -12.13
C LEU A 69 -10.85 3.76 -12.88
N ARG A 70 -11.40 4.67 -13.69
CA ARG A 70 -12.58 4.40 -14.53
C ARG A 70 -12.27 3.40 -15.62
N GLU A 71 -11.08 3.49 -16.21
CA GLU A 71 -10.64 2.61 -17.30
C GLU A 71 -10.12 1.26 -16.79
N ASN A 72 -9.36 1.29 -15.69
CA ASN A 72 -8.86 0.09 -15.03
C ASN A 72 -8.97 0.23 -13.50
N PRO A 73 -9.97 -0.40 -12.87
CA PRO A 73 -10.15 -0.33 -11.42
C PRO A 73 -9.16 -1.23 -10.66
N ASN A 74 -8.39 -2.07 -11.35
CA ASN A 74 -7.38 -2.91 -10.70
C ASN A 74 -6.15 -2.05 -10.37
N VAL A 75 -5.87 -1.94 -9.08
CA VAL A 75 -4.75 -1.17 -8.55
C VAL A 75 -3.90 -2.05 -7.67
N CYS A 76 -2.65 -1.66 -7.46
CA CYS A 76 -1.88 -2.15 -6.33
C CYS A 76 -1.38 -0.98 -5.50
N GLY A 77 -1.07 -1.22 -4.25
CA GLY A 77 -0.56 -0.17 -3.39
C GLY A 77 0.33 -0.68 -2.30
N THR A 78 1.05 0.25 -1.68
CA THR A 78 1.89 -0.02 -0.53
C THR A 78 1.68 1.00 0.57
N ILE A 79 1.68 0.52 1.80
CA ILE A 79 1.81 1.33 3.01
C ILE A 79 3.17 0.99 3.61
N VAL A 80 3.96 2.01 3.92
CA VAL A 80 5.26 1.86 4.58
C VAL A 80 5.15 2.44 5.98
N ASP A 81 5.48 1.61 6.96
CA ASP A 81 5.70 2.00 8.34
C ASP A 81 7.21 2.13 8.56
N ASP A 82 7.67 3.37 8.58
CA ASP A 82 9.08 3.73 8.74
C ASP A 82 9.46 3.63 10.23
N LEU A 83 10.39 2.73 10.54
CA LEU A 83 10.92 2.51 11.90
C LEU A 83 12.32 3.13 12.08
N GLY A 84 12.78 3.92 11.12
CA GLY A 84 14.00 4.71 11.19
C GLY A 84 15.26 4.02 10.67
N TYR A 85 16.28 4.84 10.48
CA TYR A 85 17.62 4.42 10.08
C TYR A 85 18.35 3.72 11.24
N ILE A 86 19.13 2.67 10.94
CA ILE A 86 19.96 1.97 11.93
C ILE A 86 21.36 2.60 11.90
N MET A 87 21.79 3.23 12.99
CA MET A 87 23.13 3.82 13.05
C MET A 87 24.21 2.75 12.90
N ASN A 88 25.24 3.03 12.09
CA ASN A 88 26.40 2.17 11.83
C ASN A 88 26.11 0.82 11.13
N ASP A 89 24.87 0.61 10.68
CA ASP A 89 24.46 -0.49 9.83
C ASP A 89 23.75 0.17 8.65
N CYS A 90 24.29 0.12 7.42
CA CYS A 90 23.73 0.82 6.24
C CYS A 90 22.37 0.23 5.83
N SER A 91 21.40 0.39 6.71
CA SER A 91 20.17 -0.39 6.85
C SER A 91 19.08 0.52 7.40
N HIS A 92 17.88 0.37 6.87
CA HIS A 92 16.69 1.10 7.29
C HIS A 92 15.65 0.12 7.79
N LYS A 93 15.14 0.36 9.01
CA LYS A 93 14.12 -0.51 9.59
C LYS A 93 12.77 -0.02 9.10
N TYR A 94 12.02 -0.89 8.44
CA TYR A 94 10.66 -0.57 8.01
C TYR A 94 9.81 -1.85 7.96
N ARG A 95 8.50 -1.65 8.02
CA ARG A 95 7.49 -2.66 7.71
C ARG A 95 6.69 -2.14 6.51
N SER A 96 6.22 -3.03 5.66
CA SER A 96 5.39 -2.62 4.53
C SER A 96 4.28 -3.62 4.27
N ILE A 97 3.12 -3.10 3.90
CA ILE A 97 1.99 -3.90 3.42
C ILE A 97 1.81 -3.59 1.95
N VAL A 98 1.81 -4.62 1.11
CA VAL A 98 1.42 -4.54 -0.29
C VAL A 98 0.03 -5.12 -0.42
N PHE A 99 -0.85 -4.40 -1.12
CA PHE A 99 -2.24 -4.79 -1.37
C PHE A 99 -2.59 -4.60 -2.84
N TRP A 100 -3.63 -5.31 -3.27
CA TRP A 100 -4.19 -5.33 -4.62
C TRP A 100 -5.67 -5.70 -4.54
#